data_AF-A0A0D0P438-F1
#
_entry.id   AF-A0A0D0P438-F1
#
_cell.length_a   1.000
_cell.length_b   1.000
_cell.length_c   1.000
_cell.angle_alpha   90.00
_cell.angle_beta   90.00
_cell.angle_gamma   90.00
#
_symmetry.space_group_name_H-M   'P 1'
#
loop_
_entity.id
_entity.type
_entity.pdbx_description
1 polymer ?
#
loop_
_entity_poly.entity_id
_entity_poly.type
_entity_poly.pdbx_seq_one_letter_code
_entity_poly.pdbx_strand_id
1 'polypeptide(L)'
;MNSLHEDNRKRLIRLIDQIPVNANPEGWTHVTSIAVGGLLSVGFSQKGPYLLVVSSSGRSVVHCDTGEKIERDYEEYAGLSELGLHCQGIGVIADEVVPLCGLQGGGLPTGNMAGEGLELVSPDWPENRLILSKPFKDALMEGHQKDCTVIYKEHVRAFGFSWCGNYIVAACSSDLDLWSRASKL
;
A
#
# COMPACT_ATOMS: atom_id res chain seq x y z
N MET A 1 -13.31 -24.62 24.77
CA MET A 1 -13.08 -23.95 23.47
C MET A 1 -11.67 -24.33 23.01
N ASN A 2 -11.52 -24.68 21.73
CA ASN A 2 -10.53 -25.65 21.23
C ASN A 2 -9.08 -25.16 21.38
N SER A 3 -8.26 -25.83 22.20
CA SER A 3 -6.85 -25.46 22.47
C SER A 3 -6.03 -25.25 21.20
N LEU A 4 -6.32 -26.01 20.15
CA LEU A 4 -5.66 -25.90 18.85
C LEU A 4 -5.77 -24.50 18.22
N HIS A 5 -6.91 -23.81 18.35
CA HIS A 5 -7.06 -22.46 17.79
C HIS A 5 -6.24 -21.44 18.57
N GLU A 6 -6.21 -21.56 19.90
CA GLU A 6 -5.41 -20.69 20.76
C GLU A 6 -3.92 -20.91 20.54
N ASP A 7 -3.50 -22.16 20.40
CA ASP A 7 -2.11 -22.53 20.14
C ASP A 7 -1.67 -22.05 18.76
N ASN A 8 -2.51 -22.20 17.73
CA ASN A 8 -2.20 -21.68 16.39
C ASN A 8 -2.15 -20.15 16.38
N ARG A 9 -3.05 -19.45 17.09
CA ARG A 9 -3.00 -17.99 17.22
C ARG A 9 -1.70 -17.54 17.88
N LYS A 10 -1.32 -18.16 19.00
CA LYS A 10 -0.05 -17.88 19.70
C LYS A 10 1.15 -18.16 18.79
N ARG A 11 1.11 -19.24 18.02
CA ARG A 11 2.16 -19.59 17.05
C ARG A 11 2.32 -18.50 15.98
N LEU A 12 1.23 -18.09 15.33
CA LEU A 12 1.26 -17.05 14.30
C LEU A 12 1.75 -15.70 14.85
N ILE A 13 1.28 -15.30 16.04
CA ILE A 13 1.75 -14.07 16.70
C ILE A 13 3.28 -14.14 16.93
N ARG A 14 3.80 -15.26 17.46
CA ARG A 14 5.24 -15.46 17.65
C ARG A 14 6.04 -15.40 16.35
N LEU A 15 5.48 -15.85 15.23
CA LEU A 15 6.14 -15.70 13.92
C LEU A 15 6.20 -14.22 13.53
N ILE A 16 5.07 -13.52 13.61
CA ILE A 16 4.99 -12.10 13.23
C ILE A 16 5.93 -11.24 14.12
N ASP A 17 6.06 -11.55 15.41
CA ASP A 17 6.92 -10.80 16.33
C ASP A 17 8.43 -10.99 16.09
N GLN A 18 8.83 -12.00 15.29
CA GLN A 18 10.23 -12.17 14.87
C GLN A 18 10.59 -11.29 13.67
N ILE A 19 9.60 -10.70 12.99
CA ILE A 19 9.82 -9.91 11.78
C ILE A 19 10.32 -8.52 12.16
N PRO A 20 11.48 -8.08 11.65
CA PRO A 20 12.00 -6.75 11.96
C PRO A 20 11.10 -5.65 11.39
N VAL A 21 11.05 -4.51 12.09
CA VAL A 21 10.36 -3.30 11.63
C VAL A 21 11.40 -2.36 11.03
N ASN A 22 11.24 -2.01 9.76
CA ASN A 22 12.12 -1.06 9.08
C ASN A 22 11.39 -0.46 7.86
N ALA A 23 11.22 0.86 7.85
CA ALA A 23 10.61 1.57 6.73
C ALA A 23 11.46 1.56 5.46
N ASN A 24 12.75 1.21 5.54
CA ASN A 24 13.65 1.06 4.39
C ASN A 24 14.18 -0.38 4.32
N PRO A 25 13.33 -1.37 3.94
CA PRO A 25 13.77 -2.74 3.81
C PRO A 25 14.76 -2.89 2.65
N GLU A 26 15.53 -3.96 2.65
CA GLU A 26 16.49 -4.25 1.59
C GLU A 26 15.83 -4.23 0.20
N GLY A 27 16.43 -3.52 -0.76
CA GLY A 27 15.93 -3.41 -2.13
C GLY A 27 14.86 -2.35 -2.36
N TRP A 28 14.39 -1.68 -1.30
CA TRP A 28 13.39 -0.61 -1.39
C TRP A 28 13.85 0.63 -0.63
N THR A 29 13.32 1.77 -1.04
CA THR A 29 13.58 3.06 -0.43
C THR A 29 12.25 3.74 -0.14
N HIS A 30 12.08 4.19 1.09
CA HIS A 30 10.99 5.08 1.46
C HIS A 30 11.19 6.42 0.77
N VAL A 31 10.22 6.81 -0.06
CA VAL A 31 10.29 8.02 -0.89
C VAL A 31 9.77 9.21 -0.09
N THR A 32 8.56 9.07 0.48
CA THR A 32 7.92 10.16 1.22
C THR A 32 6.76 9.64 2.07
N SER A 33 6.42 10.42 3.09
CA SER A 33 5.13 10.38 3.78
C SER A 33 4.36 11.65 3.43
N ILE A 34 3.09 11.55 3.03
CA ILE A 34 2.27 12.68 2.59
C ILE A 34 1.03 12.78 3.47
N ALA A 35 0.85 13.91 4.14
CA ALA A 35 -0.40 14.22 4.83
C ALA A 35 -1.53 14.46 3.82
N VAL A 36 -2.63 13.73 3.98
CA VAL A 36 -3.84 13.80 3.15
C VAL A 36 -5.06 13.76 4.08
N GLY A 37 -5.54 14.93 4.46
CA GLY A 37 -6.77 15.03 5.26
C GLY A 37 -7.95 14.40 4.53
N GLY A 38 -8.58 13.41 5.15
CA GLY A 38 -9.75 12.73 4.60
C GLY A 38 -9.45 11.88 3.36
N LEU A 39 -8.31 11.16 3.34
CA LEU A 39 -7.94 10.26 2.25
C LEU A 39 -9.03 9.21 2.05
N LEU A 40 -9.63 9.15 0.87
CA LEU A 40 -10.67 8.18 0.54
C LEU A 40 -10.06 6.93 -0.09
N SER A 41 -9.23 7.12 -1.11
CA SER A 41 -8.65 6.04 -1.89
C SER A 41 -7.42 6.49 -2.67
N VAL A 42 -6.65 5.51 -3.13
CA VAL A 42 -5.47 5.70 -3.98
C VAL A 42 -5.50 4.72 -5.15
N GLY A 43 -4.81 5.05 -6.24
CA GLY A 43 -4.68 4.17 -7.40
C GLY A 43 -3.44 4.50 -8.22
N PHE A 44 -2.70 3.47 -8.64
CA PHE A 44 -1.57 3.66 -9.54
C PHE A 44 -2.03 3.75 -10.98
N SER A 45 -1.45 4.69 -11.73
CA SER A 45 -1.56 4.74 -13.18
C SER A 45 -0.88 3.54 -13.83
N GLN A 46 -1.45 3.05 -14.92
CA GLN A 46 -0.82 2.06 -15.80
C GLN A 46 0.15 2.70 -16.81
N LYS A 47 0.12 4.03 -16.96
CA LYS A 47 0.88 4.78 -17.97
C LYS A 47 2.22 5.33 -17.50
N GLY A 48 2.50 5.26 -16.20
CA GLY A 48 3.76 5.79 -15.67
C GLY A 48 3.87 5.70 -14.15
N PRO A 49 4.90 6.33 -13.57
CA PRO A 49 5.16 6.34 -12.14
C PRO A 49 4.27 7.36 -11.43
N TYR A 50 2.95 7.20 -11.55
CA TYR A 50 1.97 8.15 -11.01
C TYR A 50 0.99 7.46 -10.06
N LEU A 51 0.77 8.10 -8.92
CA LEU A 51 -0.22 7.71 -7.93
C LEU A 51 -1.33 8.77 -7.91
N LEU A 52 -2.55 8.38 -8.28
CA LEU A 52 -3.74 9.17 -8.05
C LEU A 52 -4.15 9.02 -6.59
N VAL A 53 -4.34 10.15 -5.91
CA VAL A 53 -4.81 10.22 -4.52
C VAL A 53 -6.15 10.95 -4.52
N VAL A 54 -7.18 10.32 -3.99
CA VAL A 54 -8.53 10.89 -3.85
C VAL A 54 -8.83 11.11 -2.38
N SER A 55 -9.27 12.31 -2.04
CA SER A 55 -9.61 12.74 -0.68
C SER A 55 -10.96 13.45 -0.66
N SER A 56 -11.46 13.74 0.53
CA SER A 56 -12.67 14.57 0.71
C SER A 56 -12.49 16.00 0.20
N SER A 57 -11.27 16.45 -0.09
CA SER A 57 -10.96 17.77 -0.65
C SER A 57 -10.66 17.75 -2.16
N GLY A 58 -11.04 16.68 -2.86
CA GLY A 58 -10.73 16.44 -4.27
C GLY A 58 -9.54 15.50 -4.45
N ARG A 59 -8.85 15.60 -5.60
CA ARG A 59 -7.84 14.63 -6.05
C ARG A 59 -6.51 15.28 -6.43
N SER A 60 -5.44 14.49 -6.40
CA SER A 60 -4.09 14.90 -6.79
C SER A 60 -3.29 13.76 -7.41
N VAL A 61 -2.31 14.09 -8.25
CA VAL A 61 -1.33 13.13 -8.77
C VAL A 61 0.01 13.34 -8.08
N VAL A 62 0.59 12.25 -7.60
CA VAL A 62 1.92 12.21 -6.99
C VAL A 62 2.87 11.47 -7.93
N HIS A 63 4.05 12.04 -8.19
CA HIS A 63 5.11 11.38 -8.94
C HIS A 63 5.85 10.38 -8.04
N CYS A 64 5.85 9.10 -8.41
CA CYS A 64 6.22 8.04 -7.48
C CYS A 64 7.72 7.97 -7.16
N ASP A 65 8.59 8.49 -8.05
CA ASP A 65 10.03 8.50 -7.78
C ASP A 65 10.46 9.65 -6.86
N THR A 66 9.71 10.76 -6.82
CA THR A 66 10.08 11.97 -6.08
C THR A 66 9.20 12.21 -4.86
N GLY A 67 7.99 11.63 -4.84
CA GLY A 67 6.99 11.92 -3.83
C GLY A 67 6.30 13.28 -4.01
N GLU A 68 6.63 14.01 -5.06
CA GLU A 68 6.06 15.35 -5.29
C GLU A 68 4.64 15.28 -5.83
N LYS A 69 3.78 16.16 -5.30
CA LYS A 69 2.44 16.39 -5.83
C LYS A 69 2.55 17.27 -7.08
N ILE A 70 2.35 16.67 -8.25
CA ILE A 70 2.54 17.33 -9.55
C ILE A 70 1.25 17.88 -10.14
N GLU A 71 0.09 17.36 -9.72
CA GLU A 71 -1.22 17.83 -10.17
C GLU A 71 -2.19 17.91 -8.99
N ARG A 72 -3.09 18.90 -9.03
CA ARG A 72 -4.10 19.10 -7.99
C ARG A 72 -5.40 19.65 -8.56
N ASP A 73 -6.49 18.94 -8.26
CA ASP A 73 -7.85 19.35 -8.59
C ASP A 73 -8.68 19.39 -7.29
N TYR A 74 -9.11 20.58 -6.90
CA TYR A 74 -9.84 20.84 -5.65
C TYR A 74 -11.33 20.52 -5.75
N GLU A 75 -11.84 20.17 -6.93
CA GLU A 75 -13.24 19.77 -7.07
C GLU A 75 -13.49 18.45 -6.33
N GLU A 76 -14.40 18.50 -5.36
CA GLU A 76 -14.72 17.33 -4.54
C GLU A 76 -15.42 16.27 -5.38
N TYR A 77 -14.96 15.01 -5.26
CA TYR A 77 -15.53 13.83 -5.92
C TYR A 77 -15.55 13.87 -7.46
N ALA A 78 -14.86 14.83 -8.08
CA ALA A 78 -14.77 14.92 -9.54
C ALA A 78 -14.20 13.63 -10.14
N GLY A 79 -14.94 13.04 -11.09
CA GLY A 79 -14.55 11.81 -11.78
C GLY A 79 -14.53 10.55 -10.92
N LEU A 80 -14.88 10.62 -9.63
CA LEU A 80 -14.91 9.49 -8.71
C LEU A 80 -16.18 8.65 -8.93
N SER A 81 -15.98 7.36 -9.16
CA SER A 81 -17.03 6.35 -9.10
C SER A 81 -16.82 5.50 -7.86
N GLU A 82 -17.47 5.87 -6.74
CA GLU A 82 -17.24 5.23 -5.44
C GLU A 82 -17.48 3.72 -5.44
N LEU A 83 -18.65 3.29 -5.91
CA LEU A 83 -19.00 1.86 -6.00
C LEU A 83 -18.40 1.19 -7.24
N GLY A 84 -18.01 1.97 -8.25
CA GLY A 84 -17.25 1.47 -9.40
C GLY A 84 -15.77 1.25 -9.08
N LEU A 85 -15.27 1.75 -7.94
CA LEU A 85 -13.90 1.61 -7.47
C LEU A 85 -12.88 2.14 -8.49
N HIS A 86 -13.20 3.26 -9.14
CA HIS A 86 -12.30 3.92 -10.08
C HIS A 86 -12.49 5.45 -10.07
N CYS A 87 -11.48 6.18 -10.53
CA CYS A 87 -11.57 7.63 -10.70
C CYS A 87 -10.90 8.06 -12.00
N GLN A 88 -11.48 9.05 -12.69
CA GLN A 88 -10.82 9.69 -13.81
C GLN A 88 -9.51 10.34 -13.34
N GLY A 89 -8.42 10.13 -14.06
CA GLY A 89 -7.15 10.82 -13.80
C GLY A 89 -7.23 12.32 -14.10
N ILE A 90 -6.16 13.04 -13.75
CA ILE A 90 -5.99 14.48 -14.03
C ILE A 90 -4.59 14.73 -14.58
N GLY A 91 -4.40 15.90 -15.20
CA GLY A 91 -3.10 16.33 -15.73
C GLY A 91 -2.43 15.28 -16.60
N VAL A 92 -1.23 14.86 -16.21
CA VAL A 92 -0.41 13.87 -16.93
C VAL A 92 -1.06 12.49 -17.14
N ILE A 93 -2.13 12.16 -16.40
CA ILE A 93 -2.90 10.92 -16.55
C ILE A 93 -4.39 11.19 -16.84
N ALA A 94 -4.72 12.37 -17.39
CA ALA A 94 -6.09 12.80 -17.62
C ALA A 94 -6.90 11.90 -18.59
N ASP A 95 -6.23 11.09 -19.39
CA ASP A 95 -6.81 10.17 -20.37
C ASP A 95 -6.94 8.73 -19.85
N GLU A 96 -6.84 8.52 -18.53
CA GLU A 96 -6.92 7.22 -17.86
C GLU A 96 -8.06 7.19 -16.82
N VAL A 97 -8.80 6.08 -16.79
CA VAL A 97 -9.66 5.74 -15.65
C VAL A 97 -8.86 4.83 -14.72
N VAL A 98 -8.47 5.37 -13.57
CA VAL A 98 -7.57 4.72 -12.63
C VAL A 98 -8.37 3.84 -11.65
N PRO A 99 -8.11 2.53 -11.56
CA PRO A 99 -8.68 1.67 -10.52
C PRO A 99 -8.21 2.09 -9.13
N LEU A 100 -9.10 2.02 -8.15
CA LEU A 100 -8.86 2.51 -6.80
C LEU A 100 -8.83 1.39 -5.76
N CYS A 101 -8.10 1.65 -4.68
CA CYS A 101 -8.10 0.91 -3.43
C CYS A 101 -8.28 1.91 -2.27
N GLY A 102 -9.19 1.62 -1.33
CA GLY A 102 -9.40 2.46 -0.16
C GLY A 102 -10.71 2.20 0.57
N LEU A 103 -11.34 3.28 1.03
CA LEU A 103 -12.48 3.26 1.96
C LEU A 103 -13.65 2.38 1.49
N GLN A 104 -13.98 2.42 0.21
CA GLN A 104 -15.10 1.66 -0.37
C GLN A 104 -14.67 0.26 -0.86
N GLY A 105 -13.42 -0.14 -0.63
CA GLY A 105 -12.84 -1.39 -1.08
C GLY A 105 -11.90 -1.22 -2.28
N GLY A 106 -11.97 -2.15 -3.23
CA GLY A 106 -11.02 -2.24 -4.34
C GLY A 106 -9.74 -2.97 -3.97
N GLY A 107 -8.70 -2.80 -4.77
CA GLY A 107 -7.45 -3.52 -4.54
C GLY A 107 -6.34 -3.10 -5.49
N LEU A 108 -5.13 -3.13 -4.96
CA LEU A 108 -3.88 -3.07 -5.72
C LEU A 108 -3.21 -4.44 -5.68
N PRO A 109 -2.31 -4.75 -6.62
CA PRO A 109 -1.53 -5.98 -6.59
C PRO A 109 -0.83 -6.17 -5.23
N THR A 110 -0.95 -7.36 -4.64
CA THR A 110 -0.26 -7.75 -3.40
C THR A 110 1.02 -8.54 -3.66
N GLY A 111 1.37 -8.77 -4.92
CA GLY A 111 2.65 -9.32 -5.34
C GLY A 111 3.14 -8.60 -6.60
N ASN A 112 4.44 -8.75 -6.88
CA ASN A 112 5.05 -8.21 -8.10
C ASN A 112 5.77 -9.29 -8.93
N MET A 113 6.27 -8.90 -10.10
CA MET A 113 6.94 -9.81 -11.04
C MET A 113 8.27 -10.37 -10.52
N ALA A 114 8.88 -9.76 -9.49
CA ALA A 114 10.05 -10.32 -8.81
C ALA A 114 9.69 -11.44 -7.83
N GLY A 115 8.40 -11.67 -7.58
CA GLY A 115 7.91 -12.65 -6.60
C GLY A 115 7.87 -12.10 -5.17
N GLU A 116 8.10 -10.80 -4.95
CA GLU A 116 7.90 -10.18 -3.65
C GLU A 116 6.39 -10.09 -3.33
N GLY A 117 6.06 -10.17 -2.05
CA GLY A 117 4.68 -10.18 -1.57
C GLY A 117 4.43 -9.14 -0.47
N LEU A 118 3.22 -8.63 -0.43
CA LEU A 118 2.69 -7.79 0.65
C LEU A 118 1.61 -8.54 1.41
N GLU A 119 1.72 -8.52 2.74
CA GLU A 119 0.75 -9.13 3.63
C GLU A 119 0.35 -8.16 4.75
N LEU A 120 -0.95 -7.98 4.95
CA LEU A 120 -1.49 -7.16 6.02
C LEU A 120 -1.96 -8.06 7.18
N VAL A 121 -1.33 -7.91 8.34
CA VAL A 121 -1.68 -8.67 9.55
C VAL A 121 -2.11 -7.75 10.69
N SER A 122 -2.93 -8.26 11.60
CA SER A 122 -3.43 -7.49 12.77
C SER A 122 -3.32 -8.29 14.07
N PRO A 123 -2.09 -8.62 14.52
CA PRO A 123 -1.90 -9.38 15.75
C PRO A 123 -2.45 -8.63 16.97
N ASP A 124 -2.32 -7.30 16.95
CA ASP A 124 -2.66 -6.36 18.03
C ASP A 124 -3.74 -5.36 17.57
N TRP A 125 -4.84 -5.89 17.01
CA TRP A 125 -5.99 -5.07 16.59
C TRP A 125 -6.33 -3.99 17.64
N PRO A 126 -6.54 -2.72 17.25
CA PRO A 126 -6.81 -2.23 15.89
C PRO A 126 -5.61 -1.84 15.02
N GLU A 127 -4.36 -1.98 15.48
CA GLU A 127 -3.18 -1.68 14.67
C GLU A 127 -2.95 -2.76 13.60
N ASN A 128 -2.71 -2.35 12.36
CA ASN A 128 -2.27 -3.25 11.30
C ASN A 128 -0.76 -3.15 11.10
N ARG A 129 -0.13 -4.26 10.72
CA ARG A 129 1.27 -4.32 10.27
C ARG A 129 1.27 -4.75 8.80
N LEU A 130 1.78 -3.90 7.91
CA LEU A 130 2.03 -4.26 6.51
C LEU A 130 3.44 -4.84 6.40
N ILE A 131 3.51 -6.07 5.92
CA ILE A 131 4.75 -6.84 5.80
C ILE A 131 5.12 -6.96 4.33
N LEU A 132 6.35 -6.60 4.01
CA LEU A 132 6.98 -6.89 2.73
C LEU A 132 7.83 -8.17 2.87
N SER A 133 7.57 -9.14 2.02
CA SER A 133 8.29 -10.40 1.93
C SER A 133 9.21 -10.40 0.70
N LYS A 134 10.45 -10.86 0.88
CA LYS A 134 11.37 -11.15 -0.23
C LYS A 134 10.77 -12.17 -1.22
N PRO A 135 11.35 -12.33 -2.43
CA PRO A 135 10.83 -13.24 -3.45
C PRO A 135 10.46 -14.63 -2.92
N PHE A 136 9.19 -15.01 -3.12
CA PHE A 136 8.62 -16.31 -2.78
C PHE A 136 8.66 -16.64 -1.27
N LYS A 137 8.69 -15.61 -0.42
CA LYS A 137 8.59 -15.72 1.04
C LYS A 137 7.21 -15.29 1.52
N ASP A 138 6.87 -15.72 2.73
CA ASP A 138 5.54 -15.55 3.33
C ASP A 138 5.72 -15.37 4.84
N ALA A 139 5.05 -14.37 5.42
CA ALA A 139 5.29 -13.98 6.81
C ALA A 139 4.69 -14.97 7.82
N LEU A 140 3.71 -15.77 7.41
CA LEU A 140 3.01 -16.76 8.23
C LEU A 140 3.61 -18.17 8.09
N MET A 141 4.50 -18.38 7.12
CA MET A 141 5.29 -19.60 6.98
C MET A 141 6.49 -19.61 7.92
N GLU A 142 6.61 -20.67 8.72
CA GLU A 142 7.70 -20.82 9.69
C GLU A 142 9.08 -20.86 9.01
N GLY A 143 10.02 -20.07 9.52
CA GLY A 143 11.39 -19.97 9.01
C GLY A 143 11.60 -18.88 7.95
N HIS A 144 10.53 -18.23 7.47
CA HIS A 144 10.61 -17.13 6.50
C HIS A 144 10.75 -15.74 7.14
N GLN A 145 10.57 -15.61 8.45
CA GLN A 145 10.46 -14.31 9.16
C GLN A 145 11.67 -13.39 8.94
N LYS A 146 12.88 -13.97 8.83
CA LYS A 146 14.13 -13.25 8.56
C LYS A 146 14.18 -12.59 7.17
N ASP A 147 13.37 -13.07 6.24
CA ASP A 147 13.28 -12.60 4.86
C ASP A 147 12.04 -11.71 4.65
N CYS A 148 11.40 -11.30 5.74
CA CYS A 148 10.25 -10.41 5.78
C CYS A 148 10.61 -9.12 6.53
N THR A 149 9.89 -8.04 6.28
CA THR A 149 10.06 -6.79 7.02
C THR A 149 8.71 -6.09 7.18
N VAL A 150 8.39 -5.65 8.39
CA VAL A 150 7.25 -4.75 8.61
C VAL A 150 7.66 -3.35 8.12
N ILE A 151 6.99 -2.87 7.08
CA ILE A 151 7.31 -1.58 6.44
C ILE A 151 6.37 -0.46 6.86
N TYR A 152 5.18 -0.79 7.36
CA TYR A 152 4.17 0.19 7.78
C TYR A 152 3.32 -0.35 8.93
N LYS A 153 2.98 0.53 9.88
CA LYS A 153 2.16 0.22 11.06
C LYS A 153 1.15 1.33 11.31
N GLU A 154 -0.12 1.08 11.03
CA GLU A 154 -1.19 2.04 11.25
C GLU A 154 -2.56 1.37 11.03
N HIS A 155 -3.65 2.12 11.14
CA HIS A 155 -4.97 1.76 10.61
C HIS A 155 -5.01 1.81 9.08
N VAL A 156 -4.52 0.75 8.42
CA VAL A 156 -4.39 0.67 6.97
C VAL A 156 -5.75 0.71 6.29
N ARG A 157 -5.91 1.67 5.38
CA ARG A 157 -7.06 1.88 4.50
C ARG A 157 -6.82 1.35 3.10
N ALA A 158 -5.61 1.52 2.58
CA ALA A 158 -5.21 1.04 1.27
C ALA A 158 -3.74 0.63 1.29
N PHE A 159 -3.39 -0.40 0.52
CA PHE A 159 -2.00 -0.76 0.28
C PHE A 159 -1.85 -1.54 -1.01
N GLY A 160 -0.62 -1.62 -1.51
CA GLY A 160 -0.26 -2.55 -2.58
C GLY A 160 0.82 -2.01 -3.50
N PHE A 161 1.20 -2.83 -4.47
CA PHE A 161 2.16 -2.48 -5.50
C PHE A 161 1.50 -1.67 -6.63
N SER A 162 2.31 -0.87 -7.33
CA SER A 162 1.99 -0.39 -8.67
C SER A 162 1.91 -1.53 -9.68
N TRP A 163 1.25 -1.29 -10.82
CA TRP A 163 1.11 -2.28 -11.90
C TRP A 163 2.44 -2.76 -12.51
N CYS A 164 3.49 -1.92 -12.49
CA CYS A 164 4.83 -2.32 -12.89
C CYS A 164 5.65 -2.99 -11.77
N GLY A 165 5.11 -3.07 -10.55
CA GLY A 165 5.77 -3.71 -9.41
C GLY A 165 6.91 -2.92 -8.78
N ASN A 166 7.16 -1.68 -9.22
CA ASN A 166 8.30 -0.85 -8.80
C ASN A 166 8.00 0.13 -7.67
N TYR A 167 6.74 0.29 -7.29
CA TYR A 167 6.29 1.19 -6.23
C TYR A 167 5.35 0.46 -5.28
N ILE A 168 5.35 0.86 -4.00
CA ILE A 168 4.40 0.41 -2.98
C ILE A 168 3.74 1.66 -2.40
N VAL A 169 2.44 1.60 -2.17
CA VAL A 169 1.72 2.56 -1.32
C VAL A 169 1.17 1.85 -0.09
N ALA A 170 1.14 2.55 1.04
CA ALA A 170 0.33 2.24 2.20
C ALA A 170 -0.32 3.53 2.68
N ALA A 171 -1.61 3.52 3.01
CA ALA A 171 -2.34 4.72 3.37
C ALA A 171 -3.29 4.46 4.54
N CYS A 172 -3.48 5.45 5.39
CA CYS A 172 -4.56 5.50 6.37
C CYS A 172 -5.57 6.60 6.01
N SER A 173 -6.33 7.10 6.99
CA SER A 173 -7.31 8.18 6.76
C SER A 173 -6.70 9.58 6.66
N SER A 174 -5.50 9.78 7.21
CA SER A 174 -4.84 11.10 7.34
C SER A 174 -3.58 11.27 6.51
N ASP A 175 -2.98 10.17 6.04
CA ASP A 175 -1.70 10.18 5.35
C ASP A 175 -1.51 8.93 4.49
N LEU A 176 -0.43 8.95 3.72
CA LEU A 176 0.10 7.82 2.99
C LEU A 176 1.63 7.83 3.00
N ASP A 177 2.19 6.64 2.85
CA ASP A 177 3.60 6.38 2.63
C ASP A 177 3.81 5.71 1.28
N LEU A 178 4.91 6.09 0.65
CA LEU A 178 5.27 5.64 -0.69
C LEU A 178 6.70 5.10 -0.68
N TRP A 179 6.89 3.93 -1.30
CA TRP A 179 8.20 3.34 -1.50
C TRP A 179 8.47 3.13 -2.98
N SER A 180 9.74 3.23 -3.35
CA SER A 180 10.26 2.87 -4.66
C SER A 180 11.27 1.76 -4.52
N ARG A 181 11.24 0.82 -5.47
CA ARG A 181 12.28 -0.19 -5.64
C ARG A 181 13.60 0.47 -6.02
N ALA A 182 14.70 0.03 -5.42
CA ALA A 182 16.04 0.57 -5.68
C ALA A 182 16.51 0.26 -7.11
N SER A 183 16.16 -0.92 -7.64
CA SER A 183 16.44 -1.34 -9.01
C SER A 183 15.12 -1.69 -9.69
N LYS A 184 14.72 -0.94 -10.72
CA LYS A 184 13.44 -1.16 -11.43
C LYS A 184 13.42 -2.52 -12.14
N LEU A 185 12.25 -3.14 -12.16
CA LEU A 185 11.91 -4.36 -12.92
C LEU A 185 11.83 -4.10 -14.42
#